data_AF-F7XFW5-F1
#
_entry.id   AF-F7XFW5-F1
#
_cell.length_a   1.000
_cell.length_b   1.000
_cell.length_c   1.000
_cell.angle_alpha   90.00
_cell.angle_beta   90.00
_cell.angle_gamma   90.00
#
_symmetry.space_group_name_H-M   'P 1'
#
loop_
_entity.id
_entity.type
_entity.pdbx_description
1 polymer ?
#
loop_
_entity_poly.entity_id
_entity_poly.type
_entity_poly.pdbx_seq_one_letter_code
_entity_poly.pdbx_strand_id
1 'polypeptide(L)'
;MPQVPRAPLPRRAPPALRSQHHLHHPRQCRPRLVPRERPQRQRHPSSRLRRRRLPCRPRGRSFRRLRHPLPCRSREMTEEAIELARREIAYCETLLAKGGLNVLSETFRDTAEIKAWDHYPTGDVFDPTSGAQWFYHCHPAEEGAEEHGHFHCFLRPQGPQGPIHHLAAVGVDAHGRLLRLFTVNQWVVGDDWLGAEGTIALLPRFDVQMPRPSYLVNRWLTAIFTAYEQQITELIRERDRALLAHRPPEGVEARQDRALEVTSEFKLSGR
;
A
#
# COMPACT_ATOMS: atom_id res chain seq x y z
N MET A 1 17.60 1.27 63.33
CA MET A 1 16.86 1.98 62.25
C MET A 1 17.89 2.54 61.27
N PRO A 2 18.18 1.85 60.15
CA PRO A 2 19.14 2.33 59.17
C PRO A 2 18.51 3.38 58.24
N GLN A 3 19.34 4.34 57.83
CA GLN A 3 18.99 5.50 57.02
C GLN A 3 18.70 5.10 55.56
N VAL A 4 17.64 5.67 55.00
CA VAL A 4 17.22 5.49 53.59
C VAL A 4 17.94 6.52 52.71
N PRO A 5 18.64 6.12 51.64
CA PRO A 5 19.16 7.07 50.65
C PRO A 5 18.08 7.46 49.62
N ARG A 6 17.91 8.76 49.39
CA ARG A 6 17.01 9.34 48.39
C ARG A 6 17.55 9.14 46.97
N ALA A 7 16.70 8.67 46.06
CA ALA A 7 16.99 8.56 44.62
C ALA A 7 17.00 9.92 43.90
N PRO A 8 17.78 10.12 42.83
CA PRO A 8 17.76 11.35 42.03
C PRO A 8 16.63 11.36 40.99
N LEU A 9 16.04 12.54 40.76
CA LEU A 9 14.99 12.79 39.77
C LEU A 9 15.49 12.63 38.31
N PRO A 10 14.64 12.18 37.37
CA PRO A 10 15.03 12.00 35.97
C PRO A 10 15.16 13.33 35.22
N ARG A 11 16.22 13.43 34.40
CA ARG A 11 16.49 14.56 33.49
C ARG A 11 15.58 14.51 32.27
N ARG A 12 15.08 15.67 31.85
CA ARG A 12 14.23 15.89 30.65
C ARG A 12 14.95 15.48 29.36
N ALA A 13 14.21 14.84 28.45
CA ALA A 13 14.66 14.48 27.10
C ALA A 13 14.73 15.71 26.16
N PRO A 14 15.71 15.78 25.24
CA PRO A 14 15.79 16.84 24.23
C PRO A 14 14.91 16.56 23.00
N PRO A 15 14.51 17.60 22.23
CA PRO A 15 13.58 17.46 21.12
C PRO A 15 14.23 16.91 19.84
N ALA A 16 13.41 16.24 19.02
CA ALA A 16 13.78 15.59 17.77
C ALA A 16 14.32 16.58 16.71
N LEU A 17 15.47 16.25 16.13
CA LEU A 17 16.09 16.99 15.03
C LEU A 17 15.39 16.71 13.70
N ARG A 18 14.96 17.79 13.02
CA ARG A 18 14.53 17.81 11.62
C ARG A 18 15.75 17.69 10.71
N SER A 19 15.80 16.68 9.86
CA SER A 19 16.81 16.58 8.79
C SER A 19 16.39 17.43 7.59
N GLN A 20 17.03 18.59 7.42
CA GLN A 20 17.08 19.35 6.17
C GLN A 20 18.39 18.99 5.45
N HIS A 21 18.32 18.41 4.26
CA HIS A 21 19.50 18.23 3.40
C HIS A 21 19.54 19.31 2.32
N HIS A 22 20.38 20.33 2.56
CA HIS A 22 20.93 21.19 1.53
C HIS A 22 22.29 20.66 1.06
N LEU A 23 22.50 20.85 -0.25
CA LEU A 23 23.66 20.54 -1.07
C LEU A 23 24.98 21.08 -0.50
N HIS A 24 26.07 20.30 -0.58
CA HIS A 24 27.39 20.79 -1.04
C HIS A 24 28.42 19.65 -1.29
N HIS A 25 28.96 19.62 -2.51
CA HIS A 25 30.23 18.98 -2.89
C HIS A 25 31.44 19.80 -2.40
N PRO A 26 32.63 19.18 -2.23
CA PRO A 26 33.77 19.59 -3.08
C PRO A 26 34.82 18.50 -3.46
N ARG A 27 35.32 18.64 -4.71
CA ARG A 27 36.71 18.55 -5.28
C ARG A 27 37.61 17.35 -4.93
N GLN A 28 37.92 16.44 -5.88
CA GLN A 28 38.88 16.44 -7.01
C GLN A 28 40.36 16.11 -6.69
N CYS A 29 40.86 15.00 -7.28
CA CYS A 29 42.25 14.79 -7.69
C CYS A 29 42.29 14.15 -9.10
N ARG A 30 43.17 14.67 -9.98
CA ARG A 30 43.44 14.23 -11.37
C ARG A 30 44.80 13.50 -11.45
N PRO A 31 45.12 12.83 -12.57
CA PRO A 31 46.14 13.40 -13.47
C PRO A 31 45.80 13.39 -14.99
N ARG A 32 46.60 14.18 -15.74
CA ARG A 32 46.56 14.53 -17.19
C ARG A 32 47.21 13.44 -18.07
N LEU A 33 46.92 13.28 -19.38
CA LEU A 33 47.49 14.01 -20.56
C LEU A 33 46.78 13.45 -21.84
N VAL A 34 46.04 14.21 -22.67
CA VAL A 34 46.40 15.05 -23.87
C VAL A 34 46.14 14.35 -25.24
N PRO A 35 45.70 15.08 -26.30
CA PRO A 35 44.51 14.74 -27.11
C PRO A 35 44.72 14.62 -28.63
N ARG A 36 43.66 14.34 -29.41
CA ARG A 36 43.57 14.71 -30.84
C ARG A 36 42.12 14.91 -31.37
N GLU A 37 41.87 16.17 -31.75
CA GLU A 37 41.08 16.78 -32.84
C GLU A 37 39.69 16.26 -33.29
N ARG A 38 38.77 17.24 -33.43
CA ARG A 38 37.51 17.19 -34.20
C ARG A 38 37.65 18.02 -35.48
N PRO A 39 36.89 17.72 -36.54
CA PRO A 39 36.38 18.75 -37.44
C PRO A 39 34.85 18.96 -37.34
N GLN A 40 34.44 20.10 -37.89
CA GLN A 40 33.20 20.82 -37.64
C GLN A 40 32.03 20.48 -38.58
N ARG A 41 30.82 20.73 -38.04
CA ARG A 41 29.59 21.34 -38.63
C ARG A 41 29.34 21.24 -40.14
N GLN A 42 28.10 20.84 -40.49
CA GLN A 42 27.28 21.57 -41.47
C GLN A 42 25.81 21.63 -41.01
N ARG A 43 25.19 22.81 -41.20
CA ARG A 43 23.77 23.13 -41.02
C ARG A 43 23.12 23.32 -42.41
N HIS A 44 21.79 23.25 -42.45
CA HIS A 44 20.79 23.85 -43.38
C HIS A 44 19.84 22.79 -43.99
N PRO A 45 18.65 23.18 -44.51
CA PRO A 45 17.62 24.00 -43.89
C PRO A 45 16.18 23.43 -44.06
N SER A 46 15.26 23.96 -43.23
CA SER A 46 13.85 24.30 -43.52
C SER A 46 13.00 23.45 -44.48
N SER A 47 11.88 22.90 -43.98
CA SER A 47 10.64 22.85 -44.76
C SER A 47 9.40 23.12 -43.89
N ARG A 48 8.76 24.25 -44.21
CA ARG A 48 7.48 24.72 -43.68
C ARG A 48 6.37 23.88 -44.31
N LEU A 49 5.61 23.13 -43.53
CA LEU A 49 4.33 22.57 -43.99
C LEU A 49 3.17 23.43 -43.49
N ARG A 50 2.48 23.99 -44.49
CA ARG A 50 1.37 24.93 -44.40
C ARG A 50 0.18 24.29 -43.69
N ARG A 51 -0.33 24.97 -42.66
CA ARG A 51 -1.69 24.77 -42.12
C ARG A 51 -2.71 25.12 -43.19
N ARG A 52 -3.50 24.15 -43.65
CA ARG A 52 -4.79 24.39 -44.32
C ARG A 52 -5.91 24.25 -43.29
N ARG A 53 -6.61 25.35 -43.02
CA ARG A 53 -7.92 25.37 -42.35
C ARG A 53 -9.00 25.31 -43.43
N LEU A 54 -9.96 24.42 -43.28
CA LEU A 54 -11.29 24.50 -43.89
C LEU A 54 -12.36 24.01 -42.88
N PRO A 55 -13.63 24.44 -43.01
CA PRO A 55 -14.49 24.70 -41.84
C PRO A 55 -15.71 23.77 -41.69
N CYS A 56 -16.30 23.83 -40.49
CA CYS A 56 -17.73 23.72 -40.17
C CYS A 56 -18.52 22.40 -40.43
N ARG A 57 -18.86 21.67 -39.35
CA ARG A 57 -20.18 21.68 -38.66
C ARG A 57 -20.35 20.44 -37.74
N PRO A 58 -20.98 20.56 -36.55
CA PRO A 58 -21.22 19.43 -35.66
C PRO A 58 -22.54 18.74 -36.01
N ARG A 59 -22.54 17.42 -36.11
CA ARG A 59 -23.77 16.63 -36.02
C ARG A 59 -23.82 16.01 -34.63
N GLY A 60 -24.67 16.58 -33.78
CA GLY A 60 -25.02 16.01 -32.50
C GLY A 60 -25.72 14.66 -32.70
N ARG A 61 -25.17 13.61 -32.10
CA ARG A 61 -25.92 12.40 -31.73
C ARG A 61 -25.89 12.33 -30.21
N SER A 62 -27.00 12.69 -29.60
CA SER A 62 -27.24 12.50 -28.18
C SER A 62 -27.31 11.00 -27.89
N PHE A 63 -26.21 10.40 -27.42
CA PHE A 63 -26.27 9.10 -26.78
C PHE A 63 -26.82 9.29 -25.36
N ARG A 64 -28.14 9.22 -25.21
CA ARG A 64 -28.77 8.90 -23.92
C ARG A 64 -28.36 7.46 -23.58
N ARG A 65 -27.23 7.29 -22.88
CA ARG A 65 -27.01 6.05 -22.12
C ARG A 65 -27.95 6.10 -20.94
N LEU A 66 -29.04 5.36 -21.05
CA LEU A 66 -29.85 4.95 -19.91
C LEU A 66 -28.92 4.21 -18.93
N ARG A 67 -28.46 4.92 -17.91
CA ARG A 67 -27.86 4.29 -16.73
C ARG A 67 -29.01 3.70 -15.94
N HIS A 68 -29.35 2.45 -16.21
CA HIS A 68 -30.06 1.66 -15.21
C HIS A 68 -29.03 1.27 -14.15
N PRO A 69 -29.26 1.61 -12.87
CA PRO A 69 -28.47 1.04 -11.79
C PRO A 69 -28.70 -0.47 -11.86
N LEU A 70 -27.64 -1.24 -12.11
CA LEU A 70 -27.70 -2.67 -11.88
C LEU A 70 -27.98 -2.86 -10.39
N PRO A 71 -28.92 -3.74 -10.00
CA PRO A 71 -29.21 -3.98 -8.60
C PRO A 71 -27.93 -4.46 -7.92
N CYS A 72 -27.55 -3.78 -6.84
CA CYS A 72 -26.48 -4.19 -5.93
C CYS A 72 -26.97 -5.46 -5.21
N ARG A 73 -26.88 -6.60 -5.88
CA ARG A 73 -26.92 -7.89 -5.19
C ARG A 73 -25.56 -8.03 -4.56
N SER A 74 -25.48 -7.83 -3.25
CA SER A 74 -24.41 -8.41 -2.45
C SER A 74 -24.30 -9.88 -2.88
N ARG A 75 -23.26 -10.22 -3.63
CA ARG A 75 -22.93 -11.62 -3.87
C ARG A 75 -22.49 -12.10 -2.49
N GLU A 76 -23.39 -12.77 -1.77
CA GLU A 76 -22.93 -13.68 -0.73
C GLU A 76 -21.98 -14.64 -1.44
N MET A 77 -20.69 -14.53 -1.12
CA MET A 77 -19.69 -15.43 -1.65
C MET A 77 -20.07 -16.84 -1.22
N THR A 78 -20.08 -17.76 -2.18
CA THR A 78 -20.42 -19.14 -1.87
C THR A 78 -19.38 -19.70 -0.91
N GLU A 79 -19.81 -20.55 0.03
CA GLU A 79 -18.90 -21.26 0.93
C GLU A 79 -17.79 -21.98 0.17
N GLU A 80 -18.09 -22.48 -1.04
CA GLU A 80 -17.14 -23.07 -1.97
C GLU A 80 -16.02 -22.11 -2.38
N ALA A 81 -16.33 -20.84 -2.67
CA ALA A 81 -15.33 -19.84 -3.05
C ALA A 81 -14.42 -19.50 -1.88
N ILE A 82 -14.97 -19.40 -0.66
CA ILE A 82 -14.19 -19.18 0.56
C ILE A 82 -13.26 -20.36 0.82
N GLU A 83 -13.75 -21.58 0.68
CA GLU A 83 -12.95 -22.79 0.89
C GLU A 83 -11.88 -22.98 -0.19
N LEU A 84 -12.18 -22.60 -1.44
CA LEU A 84 -11.17 -22.55 -2.50
C LEU A 84 -10.08 -21.53 -2.13
N ALA A 85 -10.46 -20.32 -1.72
CA ALA A 85 -9.50 -19.28 -1.34
C ALA A 85 -8.62 -19.70 -0.15
N ARG A 86 -9.18 -20.40 0.85
CA ARG A 86 -8.37 -20.97 1.96
C ARG A 86 -7.37 -22.02 1.47
N ARG A 87 -7.78 -22.87 0.53
CA ARG A 87 -6.87 -23.83 -0.12
C ARG A 87 -5.79 -23.13 -0.93
N GLU A 88 -6.10 -22.01 -1.56
CA GLU A 88 -5.15 -21.18 -2.31
C GLU A 88 -4.10 -20.54 -1.40
N ILE A 89 -4.49 -20.03 -0.24
CA ILE A 89 -3.56 -19.53 0.80
C ILE A 89 -2.58 -20.63 1.18
N ALA A 90 -3.10 -21.79 1.60
CA ALA A 90 -2.28 -22.93 2.03
C ALA A 90 -1.38 -23.47 0.91
N TYR A 91 -1.87 -23.46 -0.34
CA TYR A 91 -1.09 -23.86 -1.51
C TYR A 91 0.11 -22.94 -1.74
N CYS A 92 -0.09 -21.62 -1.69
CA CYS A 92 0.99 -20.64 -1.86
C CYS A 92 2.05 -20.80 -0.77
N GLU A 93 1.62 -20.89 0.50
CA GLU A 93 2.51 -21.10 1.65
C GLU A 93 3.30 -22.40 1.54
N THR A 94 2.63 -23.52 1.20
CA THR A 94 3.27 -24.82 1.03
C THR A 94 4.28 -24.83 -0.11
N LEU A 95 3.96 -24.19 -1.24
CA LEU A 95 4.85 -24.15 -2.40
C LEU A 95 6.11 -23.32 -2.12
N LEU A 96 5.98 -22.20 -1.40
CA LEU A 96 7.12 -21.42 -0.94
C LEU A 96 7.98 -22.22 0.05
N ALA A 97 7.34 -22.88 1.02
CA ALA A 97 8.03 -23.67 2.03
C ALA A 97 8.87 -24.82 1.43
N LYS A 98 8.43 -25.43 0.31
CA LYS A 98 9.22 -26.44 -0.43
C LYS A 98 10.59 -25.92 -0.90
N GLY A 99 10.69 -24.62 -1.15
CA GLY A 99 11.94 -23.94 -1.50
C GLY A 99 12.70 -23.35 -0.30
N GLY A 100 12.23 -23.56 0.93
CA GLY A 100 12.74 -22.86 2.11
C GLY A 100 12.41 -21.36 2.14
N LEU A 101 11.37 -20.96 1.40
CA LEU A 101 10.92 -19.57 1.28
C LEU A 101 9.61 -19.36 2.03
N ASN A 102 9.29 -18.10 2.30
CA ASN A 102 7.99 -17.63 2.77
C ASN A 102 7.59 -16.32 2.05
N VAL A 103 6.39 -15.81 2.31
CA VAL A 103 5.87 -14.60 1.66
C VAL A 103 6.77 -13.38 1.88
N LEU A 104 7.46 -13.28 3.02
CA LEU A 104 8.38 -12.19 3.31
C LEU A 104 9.67 -12.29 2.49
N SER A 105 10.30 -13.47 2.46
CA SER A 105 11.51 -13.70 1.66
C SER A 105 11.29 -13.43 0.17
N GLU A 106 10.08 -13.70 -0.34
CA GLU A 106 9.69 -13.34 -1.70
C GLU A 106 9.46 -11.85 -1.89
N THR A 107 8.85 -11.19 -0.91
CA THR A 107 8.61 -9.73 -0.92
C THR A 107 9.93 -8.95 -0.91
N PHE A 108 10.94 -9.46 -0.21
CA PHE A 108 12.28 -8.86 -0.11
C PHE A 108 13.29 -9.40 -1.13
N ARG A 109 12.88 -10.24 -2.08
CA ARG A 109 13.81 -10.96 -2.97
C ARG A 109 14.85 -10.07 -3.64
N ASP A 110 14.43 -8.91 -4.13
CA ASP A 110 15.27 -7.96 -4.88
C ASP A 110 15.72 -6.78 -4.00
N THR A 111 15.60 -6.89 -2.67
CA THR A 111 15.94 -5.87 -1.69
C THR A 111 17.31 -6.15 -1.08
N ALA A 112 18.25 -5.21 -1.24
CA ALA A 112 19.59 -5.33 -0.66
C ALA A 112 19.62 -5.07 0.86
N GLU A 113 18.77 -4.17 1.35
CA GLU A 113 18.71 -3.76 2.75
C GLU A 113 17.25 -3.56 3.17
N ILE A 114 16.85 -4.23 4.25
CA ILE A 114 15.51 -4.13 4.84
C ILE A 114 15.54 -3.08 5.95
N LYS A 115 14.70 -2.06 5.83
CA LYS A 115 14.57 -0.94 6.77
C LYS A 115 13.13 -0.87 7.24
N ALA A 116 12.97 -0.67 8.54
CA ALA A 116 11.66 -0.45 9.11
C ALA A 116 10.99 0.77 8.44
N TRP A 117 9.69 0.65 8.19
CA TRP A 117 8.83 1.66 7.57
C TRP A 117 9.07 1.94 6.07
N ASP A 118 10.14 1.41 5.46
CA ASP A 118 10.30 1.46 4.01
C ASP A 118 9.29 0.54 3.31
N HIS A 119 8.88 0.93 2.09
CA HIS A 119 7.94 0.15 1.29
C HIS A 119 8.66 -0.93 0.48
N TYR A 120 8.09 -2.13 0.53
CA TYR A 120 8.57 -3.29 -0.19
C TYR A 120 7.45 -3.96 -1.00
N PRO A 121 7.74 -4.40 -2.23
CA PRO A 121 8.95 -4.09 -3.00
C PRO A 121 9.03 -2.59 -3.34
N THR A 122 10.22 -2.13 -3.72
CA THR A 122 10.42 -0.71 -4.08
C THR A 122 9.47 -0.30 -5.20
N GLY A 123 8.71 0.77 -4.97
CA GLY A 123 7.79 1.35 -5.96
C GLY A 123 6.35 0.83 -5.87
N ASP A 124 6.03 0.06 -4.83
CA ASP A 124 4.74 -0.63 -4.61
C ASP A 124 4.39 -1.59 -5.77
N VAL A 125 3.42 -2.47 -5.55
CA VAL A 125 2.88 -3.34 -6.61
C VAL A 125 1.55 -2.78 -7.06
N PHE A 126 1.37 -2.60 -8.37
CA PHE A 126 0.11 -2.13 -8.98
C PHE A 126 -0.29 -3.02 -10.16
N ASP A 127 -1.49 -3.58 -10.13
CA ASP A 127 -2.11 -4.25 -11.28
C ASP A 127 -2.98 -3.26 -12.07
N PRO A 128 -2.62 -2.90 -13.32
CA PRO A 128 -3.41 -2.00 -14.15
C PRO A 128 -4.74 -2.61 -14.61
N THR A 129 -4.91 -3.94 -14.53
CA THR A 129 -6.14 -4.63 -14.97
C THR A 129 -7.25 -4.48 -13.95
N SER A 130 -6.99 -4.85 -12.69
CA SER A 130 -7.96 -4.74 -11.60
C SER A 130 -7.98 -3.35 -10.95
N GLY A 131 -6.83 -2.67 -10.95
CA GLY A 131 -6.57 -1.47 -10.16
C GLY A 131 -6.08 -1.78 -8.74
N ALA A 132 -5.81 -3.03 -8.38
CA ALA A 132 -5.29 -3.42 -7.08
C ALA A 132 -3.86 -2.91 -6.89
N GLN A 133 -3.57 -2.42 -5.68
CA GLN A 133 -2.24 -2.01 -5.28
C GLN A 133 -1.90 -2.59 -3.90
N TRP A 134 -0.65 -2.94 -3.66
CA TRP A 134 -0.17 -3.23 -2.31
C TRP A 134 1.29 -2.83 -2.11
N PHE A 135 1.64 -2.61 -0.85
CA PHE A 135 3.03 -2.59 -0.40
C PHE A 135 3.12 -3.27 0.97
N TYR A 136 4.31 -3.69 1.34
CA TYR A 136 4.65 -4.22 2.65
C TYR A 136 5.61 -3.27 3.36
N HIS A 137 5.48 -3.10 4.67
CA HIS A 137 6.55 -2.55 5.49
C HIS A 137 6.76 -3.40 6.74
N CYS A 138 7.98 -3.43 7.27
CA CYS A 138 8.27 -4.02 8.58
C CYS A 138 8.38 -2.96 9.66
N HIS A 139 8.18 -3.40 10.90
CA HIS A 139 8.46 -2.62 12.09
C HIS A 139 9.93 -2.80 12.51
N PRO A 140 10.46 -1.92 13.38
CA PRO A 140 11.73 -2.17 14.04
C PRO A 140 11.73 -3.54 14.72
N ALA A 141 12.87 -4.23 14.67
CA ALA A 141 13.03 -5.48 15.36
C ALA A 141 13.01 -5.23 16.88
N GLU A 142 11.89 -5.58 17.51
CA GLU A 142 11.70 -5.49 18.96
C GLU A 142 11.57 -6.89 19.54
N GLU A 143 12.23 -7.14 20.66
CA GLU A 143 12.20 -8.44 21.33
C GLU A 143 10.77 -8.74 21.81
N GLY A 144 10.23 -9.89 21.40
CA GLY A 144 8.86 -10.29 21.73
C GLY A 144 7.77 -9.68 20.84
N ALA A 145 8.11 -8.92 19.79
CA ALA A 145 7.12 -8.46 18.83
C ALA A 145 6.48 -9.64 18.09
N GLU A 146 5.16 -9.78 18.20
CA GLU A 146 4.40 -10.80 17.46
C GLU A 146 4.34 -10.46 15.96
N GLU A 147 4.06 -9.20 15.63
CA GLU A 147 4.00 -8.72 14.25
C GLU A 147 5.36 -8.22 13.78
N HIS A 148 5.85 -8.79 12.68
CA HIS A 148 7.04 -8.31 12.00
C HIS A 148 6.73 -7.12 11.09
N GLY A 149 5.54 -7.12 10.51
CA GLY A 149 5.02 -6.04 9.67
C GLY A 149 3.75 -6.45 8.96
N HIS A 150 3.33 -5.63 8.01
CA HIS A 150 2.05 -5.84 7.35
C HIS A 150 2.03 -5.35 5.92
N PHE A 151 1.17 -5.99 5.12
CA PHE A 151 0.83 -5.55 3.77
C PHE A 151 -0.32 -4.56 3.86
N HIS A 152 -0.18 -3.37 3.28
CA HIS A 152 -1.31 -2.50 3.02
C HIS A 152 -1.85 -2.76 1.62
N CYS A 153 -3.15 -2.99 1.53
CA CYS A 153 -3.83 -3.29 0.27
C CYS A 153 -4.83 -2.19 -0.08
N PHE A 154 -4.77 -1.77 -1.34
CA PHE A 154 -5.51 -0.64 -1.87
C PHE A 154 -6.19 -0.99 -3.19
N LEU A 155 -7.12 -0.14 -3.60
CA LEU A 155 -7.68 -0.14 -4.95
C LEU A 155 -7.67 1.27 -5.55
N ARG A 156 -7.25 1.36 -6.81
CA ARG A 156 -7.40 2.54 -7.66
C ARG A 156 -8.46 2.30 -8.74
N PRO A 157 -9.74 2.62 -8.50
CA PRO A 157 -10.83 2.23 -9.38
C PRO A 157 -10.77 2.88 -10.78
N GLN A 158 -9.99 3.96 -10.93
CA GLN A 158 -9.84 4.75 -12.16
C GLN A 158 -8.41 4.68 -12.73
N GLY A 159 -7.63 3.67 -12.36
CA GLY A 159 -6.27 3.45 -12.85
C GLY A 159 -5.19 4.20 -12.07
N PRO A 160 -3.94 4.18 -12.53
CA PRO A 160 -2.76 4.58 -11.73
C PRO A 160 -2.74 6.05 -11.30
N GLN A 161 -3.45 6.92 -12.03
CA GLN A 161 -3.58 8.35 -11.73
C GLN A 161 -4.93 8.71 -11.09
N GLY A 162 -5.76 7.70 -10.82
CA GLY A 162 -7.04 7.85 -10.15
C GLY A 162 -6.91 7.87 -8.63
N PRO A 163 -8.03 8.07 -7.93
CA PRO A 163 -8.04 8.03 -6.48
C PRO A 163 -7.59 6.67 -5.96
N ILE A 164 -6.94 6.64 -4.81
CA ILE A 164 -6.49 5.43 -4.12
C ILE A 164 -7.30 5.25 -2.84
N HIS A 165 -7.79 4.03 -2.59
CA HIS A 165 -8.58 3.72 -1.41
C HIS A 165 -7.96 2.54 -0.68
N HIS A 166 -7.62 2.71 0.59
CA HIS A 166 -7.17 1.63 1.45
C HIS A 166 -8.33 0.71 1.78
N LEU A 167 -8.13 -0.60 1.57
CA LEU A 167 -9.14 -1.61 1.84
C LEU A 167 -8.93 -2.18 3.25
N ALA A 168 -7.78 -2.81 3.47
CA ALA A 168 -7.37 -3.40 4.74
C ALA A 168 -5.86 -3.67 4.72
N ALA A 169 -5.29 -3.86 5.89
CA ALA A 169 -3.93 -4.33 6.09
C ALA A 169 -3.91 -5.80 6.53
N VAL A 170 -2.87 -6.52 6.13
CA VAL A 170 -2.62 -7.94 6.41
C VAL A 170 -1.35 -8.06 7.26
N GLY A 171 -1.52 -8.27 8.57
CA GLY A 171 -0.42 -8.40 9.52
C GLY A 171 0.15 -9.81 9.56
N VAL A 172 1.47 -9.93 9.58
CA VAL A 172 2.19 -11.20 9.59
C VAL A 172 3.31 -11.24 10.62
N ASP A 173 3.62 -12.44 11.09
CA ASP A 173 4.78 -12.68 11.96
C ASP A 173 6.10 -12.71 11.18
N ALA A 174 7.22 -12.92 11.88
CA ALA A 174 8.55 -13.01 11.29
C ALA A 174 8.73 -14.18 10.30
N HIS A 175 7.80 -15.14 10.28
CA HIS A 175 7.78 -16.26 9.33
C HIS A 175 6.80 -16.04 8.17
N GLY A 176 6.13 -14.88 8.11
CA GLY A 176 5.13 -14.57 7.09
C GLY A 176 3.79 -15.26 7.32
N ARG A 177 3.51 -15.77 8.53
CA ARG A 177 2.21 -16.36 8.86
C ARG A 177 1.22 -15.25 9.17
N LEU A 178 0.01 -15.39 8.63
CA LEU A 178 -1.09 -14.45 8.84
C LEU A 178 -1.48 -14.36 10.33
N LEU A 179 -1.37 -13.17 10.92
CA LEU A 179 -1.71 -12.90 12.32
C LEU A 179 -3.06 -12.19 12.46
N ARG A 180 -3.30 -11.17 11.64
CA ARG A 180 -4.47 -10.31 11.77
C ARG A 180 -4.80 -9.57 10.48
N LEU A 181 -6.04 -9.12 10.40
CA LEU A 181 -6.54 -8.18 9.40
C LEU A 181 -7.02 -6.93 10.13
N PHE A 182 -6.73 -5.74 9.60
CA PHE A 182 -7.10 -4.51 10.29
C PHE A 182 -7.27 -3.34 9.33
N THR A 183 -7.95 -2.29 9.80
CA THR A 183 -7.98 -0.99 9.12
C THR A 183 -7.24 0.04 9.94
N VAL A 184 -6.74 1.05 9.25
CA VAL A 184 -6.03 2.17 9.87
C VAL A 184 -6.75 3.48 9.60
N ASN A 185 -6.35 4.51 10.32
CA ASN A 185 -6.82 5.87 10.11
C ASN A 185 -6.20 6.45 8.84
N GLN A 186 -6.89 7.39 8.19
CA GLN A 186 -6.48 7.96 6.92
C GLN A 186 -5.09 8.60 6.98
N TRP A 187 -4.72 9.25 8.08
CA TRP A 187 -3.39 9.87 8.21
C TRP A 187 -2.23 8.86 8.11
N VAL A 188 -2.48 7.58 8.40
CA VAL A 188 -1.47 6.51 8.31
C VAL A 188 -1.10 6.21 6.86
N VAL A 189 -2.10 6.17 5.98
CA VAL A 189 -1.94 5.72 4.58
C VAL A 189 -2.06 6.84 3.54
N GLY A 190 -2.57 8.01 3.94
CA GLY A 190 -2.71 9.18 3.07
C GLY A 190 -3.60 8.93 1.85
N ASP A 191 -4.58 8.04 1.95
CA ASP A 191 -5.45 7.65 0.83
C ASP A 191 -6.55 8.69 0.55
N ASP A 192 -7.28 8.54 -0.56
CA ASP A 192 -8.46 9.32 -0.86
C ASP A 192 -9.65 8.77 -0.07
N TRP A 193 -10.15 9.53 0.90
CA TRP A 193 -11.19 9.03 1.81
C TRP A 193 -12.44 8.57 1.05
N LEU A 194 -12.85 7.33 1.35
CA LEU A 194 -14.09 6.74 0.90
C LEU A 194 -14.76 6.07 2.10
N GLY A 195 -16.02 6.43 2.36
CA GLY A 195 -16.79 5.84 3.46
C GLY A 195 -17.05 4.35 3.25
N ALA A 196 -17.45 3.67 4.33
CA ALA A 196 -17.48 2.21 4.43
C ALA A 196 -18.15 1.53 3.23
N GLU A 197 -19.40 1.88 2.91
CA GLU A 197 -20.14 1.23 1.83
C GLU A 197 -19.52 1.48 0.44
N GLY A 198 -18.86 2.63 0.25
CA GLY A 198 -18.09 2.90 -0.96
C GLY A 198 -16.85 2.02 -1.05
N THR A 199 -16.10 1.87 0.04
CA THR A 199 -14.92 0.99 0.12
C THR A 199 -15.31 -0.48 -0.02
N ILE A 200 -16.39 -0.93 0.60
CA ILE A 200 -16.90 -2.31 0.50
C ILE A 200 -17.26 -2.65 -0.95
N ALA A 201 -17.88 -1.73 -1.68
CA ALA A 201 -18.19 -1.92 -3.11
C ALA A 201 -16.95 -2.11 -3.99
N LEU A 202 -15.74 -1.79 -3.49
CA LEU A 202 -14.47 -2.00 -4.16
C LEU A 202 -13.84 -3.38 -3.87
N LEU A 203 -14.21 -4.06 -2.77
CA LEU A 203 -13.62 -5.34 -2.37
C LEU A 203 -13.64 -6.40 -3.48
N PRO A 204 -14.75 -6.61 -4.24
CA PRO A 204 -14.77 -7.63 -5.29
C PRO A 204 -13.83 -7.35 -6.46
N ARG A 205 -13.21 -6.17 -6.52
CA ARG A 205 -12.23 -5.79 -7.55
C ARG A 205 -10.79 -6.02 -7.11
N PHE A 206 -10.55 -6.37 -5.84
CA PHE A 206 -9.20 -6.62 -5.36
C PHE A 206 -8.71 -7.98 -5.90
N ASP A 207 -7.98 -7.93 -7.00
CA ASP A 207 -7.24 -9.06 -7.54
C ASP A 207 -5.88 -8.57 -8.00
N VAL A 208 -4.82 -8.99 -7.30
CA VAL A 208 -3.45 -8.62 -7.64
C VAL A 208 -2.64 -9.79 -8.17
N GLN A 209 -3.28 -10.84 -8.71
CA GLN A 209 -2.63 -12.05 -9.27
C GLN A 209 -1.76 -11.77 -10.51
N MET A 210 -0.66 -11.08 -10.29
CA MET A 210 0.32 -10.70 -11.28
C MET A 210 1.53 -11.64 -11.21
N PRO A 211 2.18 -11.97 -12.34
CA PRO A 211 3.36 -12.84 -12.34
C PRO A 211 4.57 -12.19 -11.65
N ARG A 212 4.58 -10.86 -11.53
CA ARG A 212 5.63 -10.06 -10.93
C ARG A 212 5.05 -9.14 -9.85
N PRO A 213 5.83 -8.76 -8.82
CA PRO A 213 7.21 -9.21 -8.58
C PRO A 213 7.29 -10.64 -8.05
N SER A 214 6.26 -11.12 -7.34
CA SER A 214 6.12 -12.52 -6.97
C SER A 214 4.69 -13.00 -7.19
N TYR A 215 4.52 -13.99 -8.08
CA TYR A 215 3.23 -14.61 -8.37
C TYR A 215 2.56 -15.20 -7.11
N LEU A 216 3.34 -15.80 -6.22
CA LEU A 216 2.79 -16.49 -5.05
C LEU A 216 2.36 -15.52 -3.96
N VAL A 217 3.09 -14.43 -3.72
CA VAL A 217 2.66 -13.37 -2.77
C VAL A 217 1.38 -12.70 -3.27
N ASN A 218 1.35 -12.37 -4.56
CA ASN A 218 0.19 -11.77 -5.22
C ASN A 218 -1.06 -12.65 -5.12
N ARG A 219 -0.93 -13.94 -5.45
CA ARG A 219 -2.01 -14.92 -5.35
C ARG A 219 -2.46 -15.14 -3.90
N TRP A 220 -1.51 -15.18 -2.97
CA TRP A 220 -1.79 -15.28 -1.53
C TRP A 220 -2.62 -14.09 -1.01
N LEU A 221 -2.25 -12.85 -1.38
CA LEU A 221 -3.01 -11.65 -1.01
C LEU A 221 -4.44 -11.66 -1.59
N THR A 222 -4.60 -11.97 -2.89
CA THR A 222 -5.95 -12.09 -3.49
C THR A 222 -6.79 -13.15 -2.76
N ALA A 223 -6.18 -14.30 -2.43
CA ALA A 223 -6.86 -15.39 -1.74
C ALA A 223 -7.25 -14.99 -0.31
N ILE A 224 -6.44 -14.22 0.43
CA ILE A 224 -6.82 -13.68 1.74
C ILE A 224 -8.06 -12.79 1.63
N PHE A 225 -8.07 -11.85 0.69
CA PHE A 225 -9.20 -10.95 0.53
C PHE A 225 -10.49 -11.69 0.18
N THR A 226 -10.40 -12.78 -0.59
CA THR A 226 -11.54 -13.65 -0.89
C THR A 226 -11.97 -14.48 0.32
N ALA A 227 -11.02 -15.09 1.04
CA ALA A 227 -11.29 -15.97 2.17
C ALA A 227 -11.86 -15.25 3.40
N TYR A 228 -11.53 -13.96 3.55
CA TYR A 228 -11.92 -13.12 4.68
C TYR A 228 -12.79 -11.92 4.28
N GLU A 229 -13.46 -11.96 3.11
CA GLU A 229 -14.23 -10.83 2.59
C GLU A 229 -15.30 -10.33 3.58
N GLN A 230 -15.96 -11.25 4.29
CA GLN A 230 -16.96 -10.90 5.30
C GLN A 230 -16.33 -10.17 6.50
N GLN A 231 -15.19 -10.66 6.99
CA GLN A 231 -14.45 -10.04 8.09
C GLN A 231 -13.93 -8.66 7.68
N ILE A 232 -13.36 -8.54 6.48
CA ILE A 232 -12.87 -7.27 5.94
C ILE A 232 -14.01 -6.26 5.77
N THR A 233 -15.18 -6.72 5.30
CA THR A 233 -16.39 -5.90 5.21
C THR A 233 -16.77 -5.32 6.57
N GLU A 234 -16.76 -6.14 7.63
CA GLU A 234 -17.09 -5.67 8.98
C GLU A 234 -16.02 -4.74 9.53
N LEU A 235 -14.74 -5.01 9.30
CA LEU A 235 -13.64 -4.12 9.67
C LEU A 235 -13.80 -2.72 9.04
N ILE A 236 -14.18 -2.66 7.77
CA ILE A 236 -14.42 -1.38 7.08
C ILE A 236 -15.62 -0.63 7.69
N ARG A 237 -16.66 -1.32 8.16
CA ARG A 237 -17.76 -0.67 8.89
C ARG A 237 -17.35 -0.20 10.28
N GLU A 238 -16.62 -1.03 11.01
CA GLU A 238 -16.08 -0.69 12.32
C GLU A 238 -15.11 0.50 12.25
N ARG A 239 -14.30 0.60 11.19
CA ARG A 239 -13.45 1.78 10.91
C ARG A 239 -14.25 3.08 10.97
N ASP A 240 -15.35 3.14 10.24
CA ASP A 240 -16.19 4.34 10.18
C ASP A 240 -16.91 4.58 11.51
N ARG A 241 -17.35 3.52 12.22
CA ARG A 241 -17.93 3.61 13.57
C ARG A 241 -16.92 4.16 14.58
N ALA A 242 -15.68 3.67 14.57
CA ALA A 242 -14.59 4.13 15.43
C ALA A 242 -14.26 5.60 15.18
N LEU A 243 -14.16 6.02 13.91
CA LEU A 243 -13.90 7.43 13.55
C LEU A 243 -15.03 8.37 13.99
N LEU A 244 -16.29 7.94 13.90
CA LEU A 244 -17.45 8.71 14.35
C LEU A 244 -17.51 8.81 15.88
N ALA A 245 -17.14 7.73 16.57
CA ALA A 245 -17.10 7.68 18.03
C ALA A 245 -15.90 8.44 18.62
N HIS A 246 -14.81 8.57 17.85
CA HIS A 246 -13.59 9.24 18.29
C HIS A 246 -13.84 10.72 18.63
N ARG A 247 -13.16 11.19 19.67
CA ARG A 247 -13.23 12.58 20.13
C ARG A 247 -11.82 13.17 20.06
N PRO A 248 -11.44 13.73 18.89
CA PRO A 248 -10.12 14.31 18.72
C PRO A 248 -9.99 15.62 19.51
N PRO A 249 -8.76 16.10 19.74
CA PRO A 249 -8.51 17.45 20.27
C PRO A 249 -9.21 18.54 19.45
N GLU A 250 -9.46 19.70 20.06
CA GLU A 250 -10.09 20.83 19.39
C GLU A 250 -9.30 21.24 18.13
N GLY A 251 -10.01 21.41 17.01
CA GLY A 251 -9.42 21.78 15.73
C GLY A 251 -8.73 20.65 14.95
N VAL A 252 -8.74 19.41 15.47
CA VAL A 252 -8.20 18.23 14.78
C VAL A 252 -9.34 17.39 14.20
N GLU A 253 -9.28 17.08 12.91
CA GLU A 253 -10.21 16.12 12.31
C GLU A 253 -9.90 14.70 12.82
N ALA A 254 -10.92 13.89 13.13
CA ALA A 254 -10.73 12.52 13.61
C ALA A 254 -9.85 11.67 12.66
N ARG A 255 -9.96 11.92 11.36
CA ARG A 255 -9.15 11.25 10.31
C ARG A 255 -7.67 11.67 10.28
N GLN A 256 -7.33 12.73 11.00
CA GLN A 256 -6.00 13.33 11.07
C GLN A 256 -5.39 13.23 12.47
N ASP A 257 -6.13 12.64 13.43
CA ASP A 257 -5.66 12.49 14.80
C ASP A 257 -4.71 11.29 14.93
N ARG A 258 -3.46 11.59 15.27
CA ARG A 258 -2.39 10.60 15.46
C ARG A 258 -2.56 9.75 16.71
N ALA A 259 -3.47 10.10 17.61
CA ALA A 259 -3.82 9.25 18.75
C ALA A 259 -4.65 8.02 18.34
N LEU A 260 -5.24 8.02 17.14
CA LEU A 260 -6.01 6.91 16.60
C LEU A 260 -5.33 6.40 15.33
N GLU A 261 -4.56 5.32 15.46
CA GLU A 261 -3.84 4.68 14.34
C GLU A 261 -4.65 3.51 13.76
N VAL A 262 -4.86 2.46 14.55
CA VAL A 262 -5.68 1.29 14.17
C VAL A 262 -7.14 1.58 14.52
N THR A 263 -8.02 1.43 13.54
CA THR A 263 -9.45 1.78 13.67
C THR A 263 -10.36 0.57 13.83
N SER A 264 -9.93 -0.60 13.38
CA SER A 264 -10.60 -1.88 13.61
C SER A 264 -9.61 -3.03 13.43
N GLU A 265 -9.86 -4.17 14.09
CA GLU A 265 -8.94 -5.32 14.04
C GLU A 265 -9.68 -6.66 14.15
N PHE A 266 -9.23 -7.64 13.39
CA PHE A 266 -9.61 -9.05 13.46
C PHE A 266 -8.34 -9.89 13.61
N LYS A 267 -8.15 -10.48 14.80
CA LYS A 267 -7.01 -11.38 15.07
C LYS A 267 -7.38 -12.81 14.71
N LEU A 268 -6.49 -13.50 14.01
CA LEU A 268 -6.62 -14.93 13.78
C LEU A 268 -6.16 -15.64 15.04
N SER A 269 -7.06 -16.32 15.73
CA SER A 269 -6.70 -17.18 16.87
C SER A 269 -5.76 -18.28 16.38
N GLY A 270 -4.61 -18.43 17.05
CA GLY A 270 -3.52 -19.32 16.63
C GLY A 270 -4.02 -20.73 16.30
N ARG A 271 -3.60 -21.23 15.13
CA ARG A 271 -3.64 -22.67 14.83
C ARG A 271 -2.40 -23.34 15.39
#